data_AF-A0AA51H6Y6-F1
#
_entry.id   AF-A0AA51H6Y6-F1
#
_cell.length_a   1.000
_cell.length_b   1.000
_cell.length_c   1.000
_cell.angle_alpha   90.00
_cell.angle_beta   90.00
_cell.angle_gamma   90.00
#
_symmetry.space_group_name_H-M   'P 1'
#
loop_
_entity.id
_entity.type
_entity.pdbx_description
1 polymer ?
#
loop_
_entity_poly.entity_id
_entity_poly.type
_entity_poly.pdbx_seq_one_letter_code
_entity_poly.pdbx_strand_id
1 'polypeptide(L)'
;MDKINSNELLLHTDKLFSINELKDKINFMEQNASGTILRAKGILCSENGYLNLQYIPGNIQLIKCTVEGSPILCIIGKNLSSRELEYIFSGEQ
;
A
#
# COMPACT_ATOMS: atom_id res chain seq x y z
N MET A 1 8.64 6.57 23.98
CA MET A 1 7.45 5.86 23.43
C MET A 1 6.67 6.89 22.65
N ASP A 2 7.15 7.18 21.44
CA ASP A 2 6.54 8.21 20.60
C ASP A 2 5.48 7.54 19.74
N LYS A 3 4.26 7.51 20.26
CA LYS A 3 3.07 7.28 19.43
C LYS A 3 2.91 8.52 18.57
N ILE A 4 3.58 8.53 17.42
CA ILE A 4 3.27 9.51 16.39
C ILE A 4 1.84 9.17 15.95
N ASN A 5 0.89 10.05 16.26
CA ASN A 5 -0.50 10.01 15.79
C ASN A 5 -0.56 10.34 14.28
N SER A 6 0.25 9.68 13.46
CA SER A 6 0.17 9.86 12.02
C SER A 6 -1.03 9.07 11.52
N ASN A 7 -2.06 9.80 11.07
CA ASN A 7 -3.22 9.24 10.37
C ASN A 7 -2.87 8.79 8.94
N GLU A 8 -1.60 8.96 8.53
CA GLU A 8 -1.11 8.73 7.20
C GLU A 8 0.31 8.16 7.26
N LEU A 9 0.56 7.13 6.45
CA LEU A 9 1.87 6.52 6.25
C LEU A 9 2.21 6.56 4.76
N LEU A 10 3.43 7.01 4.44
CA LEU A 10 3.96 6.99 3.08
C LEU A 10 5.00 5.88 2.98
N LEU A 11 4.76 4.93 2.09
CA LEU A 11 5.68 3.83 1.77
C LEU A 11 6.30 4.08 0.41
N HIS A 12 7.62 4.14 0.36
CA HIS A 12 8.39 4.20 -0.88
C HIS A 12 8.92 2.80 -1.19
N THR A 13 8.77 2.35 -2.44
CA THR A 13 9.27 1.04 -2.86
C THR A 13 9.50 0.99 -4.36
N ASP A 14 10.63 0.45 -4.78
CA ASP A 14 10.92 0.21 -6.20
C ASP A 14 10.56 -1.22 -6.63
N LYS A 15 9.90 -1.98 -5.75
CA LYS A 15 9.48 -3.35 -6.04
C LYS A 15 8.49 -3.37 -7.21
N LEU A 16 8.72 -4.32 -8.13
CA LEU A 16 7.78 -4.64 -9.19
C LEU A 16 6.65 -5.51 -8.62
N PHE A 17 5.42 -5.11 -8.87
CA PHE A 17 4.23 -5.86 -8.46
C PHE A 17 3.41 -6.35 -9.65
N SER A 18 2.85 -7.54 -9.51
CA SER A 18 1.72 -7.97 -10.33
C SER A 18 0.38 -7.45 -9.75
N ILE A 19 -0.67 -7.43 -10.56
CA ILE A 19 -2.02 -7.06 -10.10
C ILE A 19 -2.49 -8.01 -8.99
N ASN A 20 -2.25 -9.33 -9.14
CA ASN A 20 -2.70 -10.31 -8.17
C ASN A 20 -1.94 -10.15 -6.85
N GLU A 21 -0.62 -9.96 -6.91
CA GLU A 21 0.18 -9.71 -5.70
C GLU A 21 -0.29 -8.48 -4.93
N LEU A 22 -0.60 -7.37 -5.62
CA LEU A 22 -1.12 -6.19 -4.93
C LEU A 22 -2.50 -6.42 -4.32
N LYS A 23 -3.39 -7.15 -5.00
CA LYS A 23 -4.69 -7.52 -4.42
C LYS A 23 -4.50 -8.35 -3.15
N ASP A 24 -3.63 -9.35 -3.19
CA ASP A 24 -3.39 -10.24 -2.05
C ASP A 24 -2.79 -9.47 -0.87
N LYS A 25 -1.82 -8.57 -1.13
CA LYS A 25 -1.23 -7.71 -0.09
C LYS A 25 -2.25 -6.75 0.52
N ILE A 26 -3.13 -6.16 -0.28
CA ILE A 26 -4.17 -5.24 0.21
C ILE A 26 -5.23 -6.00 1.02
N ASN A 27 -5.66 -7.18 0.56
CA ASN A 27 -6.56 -8.05 1.32
C ASN A 27 -5.94 -8.48 2.66
N PHE A 28 -4.66 -8.87 2.64
CA PHE A 28 -3.93 -9.24 3.84
C PHE A 28 -3.82 -8.05 4.81
N MET A 29 -3.49 -6.86 4.30
CA MET A 29 -3.45 -5.62 5.09
C MET A 29 -4.81 -5.30 5.71
N GLU A 30 -5.90 -5.37 4.96
CA GLU A 30 -7.27 -5.10 5.46
C GLU A 30 -7.65 -6.05 6.61
N GLN A 31 -7.26 -7.31 6.52
CA GLN A 31 -7.65 -8.34 7.49
C GLN A 31 -6.72 -8.43 8.71
N ASN A 32 -5.43 -8.12 8.55
CA ASN A 32 -4.39 -8.47 9.52
C ASN A 32 -3.56 -7.29 10.04
N ALA A 33 -3.58 -6.12 9.40
CA ALA A 33 -2.78 -4.99 9.85
C ALA A 33 -3.30 -4.45 11.19
N SER A 34 -2.38 -4.04 12.08
CA SER A 34 -2.77 -3.36 13.30
C SER A 34 -3.46 -2.03 13.01
N GLY A 35 -4.49 -1.73 13.81
CA GLY A 35 -5.24 -0.49 13.72
C GLY A 35 -6.42 -0.57 12.75
N THR A 36 -6.76 0.54 12.12
CA THR A 36 -7.85 0.62 11.14
C THR A 36 -7.37 1.31 9.89
N ILE A 37 -7.41 0.61 8.76
CA ILE A 37 -7.12 1.20 7.45
C ILE A 37 -8.40 1.82 6.89
N LEU A 38 -8.34 3.09 6.51
CA LEU A 38 -9.47 3.84 5.94
C LEU A 38 -9.33 4.02 4.42
N ARG A 39 -8.10 4.17 3.93
CA ARG A 39 -7.81 4.34 2.51
C ARG A 39 -6.37 3.93 2.21
N ALA A 40 -6.11 3.49 0.99
CA ALA A 40 -4.76 3.50 0.45
C ALA A 40 -4.79 3.99 -1.00
N LYS A 41 -3.77 4.74 -1.40
CA LYS A 41 -3.60 5.19 -2.79
C LYS A 41 -2.12 5.23 -3.15
N GLY A 42 -1.79 4.74 -4.33
CA GLY A 42 -0.40 4.76 -4.77
C GLY A 42 -0.24 4.56 -6.26
N ILE A 43 0.92 4.99 -6.75
CA ILE A 43 1.44 4.60 -8.06
C ILE A 43 2.61 3.65 -7.76
N LEU A 44 2.51 2.40 -8.21
CA LEU A 44 3.47 1.35 -7.92
C LEU A 44 4.02 0.75 -9.21
N CYS A 45 5.29 0.34 -9.19
CA CYS A 45 5.91 -0.29 -10.35
C CYS A 45 5.29 -1.66 -10.64
N SER A 46 5.24 -2.01 -11.91
CA SER A 46 4.81 -3.30 -12.43
C SER A 46 5.67 -3.69 -13.62
N GLU A 47 5.68 -4.97 -14.00
CA GLU A 47 6.46 -5.48 -15.13
C GLU A 47 6.20 -4.73 -16.44
N ASN A 48 5.00 -4.13 -16.59
CA ASN A 48 4.56 -3.44 -17.79
C ASN A 48 4.28 -1.94 -17.55
N GLY A 49 5.07 -1.29 -16.68
CA GLY A 49 4.93 0.14 -16.36
C GLY A 49 4.46 0.36 -14.92
N TYR A 50 3.34 1.06 -14.74
CA TYR A 50 2.85 1.43 -13.41
C TYR A 50 1.39 1.00 -13.17
N LEU A 51 1.07 0.78 -11.90
CA LEU A 51 -0.28 0.51 -11.43
C LEU A 51 -0.74 1.64 -10.52
N ASN A 52 -1.90 2.22 -10.84
CA ASN A 52 -2.64 3.10 -9.96
C ASN A 52 -3.50 2.23 -9.04
N LEU A 53 -3.14 2.19 -7.77
CA LEU A 53 -3.87 1.54 -6.70
C LEU A 53 -4.78 2.55 -6.01
N GLN A 54 -6.05 2.18 -5.87
CA GLN A 54 -6.99 2.83 -4.97
C GLN A 54 -7.69 1.78 -4.13
N TYR A 55 -7.70 2.00 -2.82
CA TYR A 55 -8.35 1.12 -1.86
C TYR A 55 -9.18 1.94 -0.87
N ILE A 56 -10.37 1.42 -0.58
CA ILE A 56 -11.17 1.67 0.62
C ILE A 56 -11.65 0.30 1.14
N PRO A 57 -12.06 0.17 2.42
CA PRO A 57 -12.55 -1.12 2.94
C PRO A 57 -13.57 -1.81 2.03
N GLY A 58 -13.30 -3.07 1.69
CA GLY A 58 -14.11 -3.88 0.77
C GLY A 58 -14.04 -3.50 -0.72
N ASN A 59 -13.22 -2.52 -1.13
CA ASN A 59 -13.08 -2.14 -2.54
C ASN A 59 -11.62 -1.88 -2.94
N ILE A 60 -11.11 -2.70 -3.86
CA ILE A 60 -9.78 -2.56 -4.44
C ILE A 60 -9.90 -2.25 -5.93
N GLN A 61 -9.27 -1.17 -6.37
CA GLN A 61 -9.13 -0.80 -7.77
C GLN A 61 -7.65 -0.74 -8.15
N LEU A 62 -7.29 -1.45 -9.21
CA LEU A 62 -5.94 -1.50 -9.76
C LEU A 62 -6.03 -1.27 -11.26
N ILE A 63 -5.47 -0.15 -11.72
CA ILE A 63 -5.54 0.28 -13.12
C ILE A 63 -4.13 0.48 -13.64
N LYS A 64 -3.79 -0.12 -14.78
CA LYS A 64 -2.52 0.16 -15.47
C LYS A 64 -2.48 1.63 -15.88
N CYS A 65 -1.34 2.28 -15.68
CA CYS A 65 -1.16 3.68 -16.05
C CYS A 65 0.25 3.95 -16.58
N THR A 66 0.38 5.05 -17.32
CA THR A 66 1.64 5.52 -17.91
C THR A 66 2.26 6.67 -17.11
N VAL A 67 1.77 6.92 -15.89
CA VAL A 67 2.26 8.02 -15.04
C VAL A 67 3.59 7.60 -14.44
N GLU A 68 4.66 8.23 -14.89
CA GLU A 68 6.01 8.06 -14.36
C GLU A 68 6.18 8.87 -13.07
N GLY A 69 6.83 8.28 -12.06
CA GLY A 69 7.09 8.93 -10.78
C GLY A 69 7.81 8.01 -9.79
N SER A 70 8.22 8.56 -8.64
CA SER A 70 8.74 7.74 -7.53
C SER A 70 7.59 6.87 -7.01
N PRO A 71 7.74 5.55 -6.96
CA PRO A 71 6.63 4.69 -6.61
C PRO A 71 6.37 4.81 -5.11
N ILE A 72 5.16 5.27 -4.80
CA ILE A 72 4.74 5.64 -3.46
C ILE A 72 3.34 5.10 -3.19
N LEU A 73 3.16 4.57 -1.99
CA LEU A 73 1.88 4.14 -1.44
C LEU A 73 1.58 4.94 -0.18
N CYS A 74 0.53 5.75 -0.25
CA CYS A 74 -0.05 6.43 0.89
C CYS A 74 -1.14 5.56 1.52
N ILE A 75 -1.05 5.33 2.83
CA ILE A 75 -2.03 4.56 3.62
C ILE A 75 -2.56 5.47 4.72
N ILE A 76 -3.87 5.64 4.75
CA ILE A 76 -4.57 6.49 5.72
C ILE A 76 -5.34 5.60 6.69
N GLY A 77 -5.22 5.88 7.99
CA GLY A 77 -5.88 5.08 9.01
C GLY A 77 -5.62 5.56 10.43
N LYS A 78 -5.91 4.69 11.40
CA LYS A 78 -5.76 4.96 12.84
C LYS A 78 -4.92 3.87 13.48
N ASN A 79 -4.02 4.26 14.40
CA ASN A 79 -3.13 3.33 15.13
C ASN A 79 -2.34 2.41 14.19
N LEU A 80 -1.87 2.97 13.07
CA LEU A 80 -1.11 2.22 12.07
C LEU A 80 0.25 1.81 12.63
N SER A 81 0.71 0.62 12.24
CA SER A 81 2.08 0.17 12.47
C SER A 81 2.90 0.34 11.20
N SER A 82 3.81 1.30 11.17
CA SER A 82 4.65 1.55 10.00
C SER A 82 5.47 0.32 9.63
N ARG A 83 6.09 -0.33 10.61
CA ARG A 83 6.89 -1.55 10.43
C ARG A 83 6.09 -2.71 9.82
N GLU A 84 4.85 -2.93 10.27
CA GLU A 84 4.00 -4.00 9.71
C GLU A 84 3.62 -3.70 8.27
N LEU A 85 3.22 -2.46 7.98
CA LEU A 85 2.84 -2.04 6.64
C LEU A 85 4.05 -2.05 5.69
N GLU A 86 5.21 -1.58 6.13
CA GLU A 86 6.47 -1.73 5.41
C GLU A 86 6.76 -3.20 5.11
N TYR A 87 6.63 -4.10 6.09
CA TYR A 87 6.85 -5.54 5.90
C TYR A 87 5.89 -6.17 4.88
N ILE A 88 4.59 -5.80 4.93
CA ILE A 88 3.59 -6.29 3.96
C ILE A 88 4.00 -5.91 2.52
N PHE A 89 4.61 -4.74 2.31
CA PHE A 89 4.93 -4.22 0.97
C PHE A 89 6.42 -4.30 0.56
N SER A 90 7.37 -4.57 1.48
CA SER A 90 8.81 -4.64 1.19
C SER A 90 9.21 -5.91 0.43
N GLY A 91 8.42 -6.98 0.52
CA GLY A 91 8.69 -8.23 -0.19
C GLY A 91 9.81 -9.07 0.43
N GLU A 92 10.33 -8.72 1.60
CA GLU A 92 11.24 -9.56 2.36
C GLU A 92 10.45 -10.64 3.12
N GLN A 93 10.58 -11.89 2.69
CA GLN A 93 10.32 -13.08 3.50
C GLN A 93 11.65 -13.67 3.96
#